data_AF-Q8NJS7-F1
#
_entry.id   AF-Q8NJS7-F1
#
_cell.length_a   1.000
_cell.length_b   1.000
_cell.length_c   1.000
_cell.angle_alpha   90.00
_cell.angle_beta   90.00
_cell.angle_gamma   90.00
#
_symmetry.space_group_name_H-M   'P 1'
#
loop_
_entity.id
_entity.type
_entity.pdbx_description
1 polymer ?
#
loop_
_entity_poly.entity_id
_entity_poly.type
_entity_poly.pdbx_seq_one_letter_code
_entity_poly.pdbx_strand_id
1 'polypeptide(L)'
;MEKLYMKKSLLVYRTKKVLRQHCVTISLCVSLLFIIFTVFGGSSVDDRQGYDLLNLSLEQGSTFASKYSVFKYVSSRIYENEKKPGRLMFLKKLFPFGNNGRDLHERSVLSNWDKASKADQCALLLQGFYLDPKWDNADILTEREEKEDYRNMQLAIERMRTYKYCFMDEDIDILDTFKAAGFSPNEAYVFQKKLFMFLKQTDGSTTEYLYPRIENLRTGVITEEPTTDLSVSEYNAKFIPTWRNMAKGKGIAVSVSPKEIRMLHSLFAVLNQQGNKLPIQIIDKGETLTLADKELIKSYAVKTNQDVSVVDLSPIIDAEYADENIIGMHNKWFAAMFNTFEEVLLLDVDVIPFVGTEKFFQLEPYTSRHILFWRNRDIKKKNPKYCPEAAIFLEPTTEEHQVLKTD
;
A
#
# COMPACT_ATOMS: atom_id res chain seq x y z
N MET A 1 68.25 -22.69 -51.22
CA MET A 1 67.55 -22.22 -49.99
C MET A 1 66.03 -22.11 -50.15
N GLU A 2 65.48 -21.86 -51.35
CA GLU A 2 64.01 -21.78 -51.55
C GLU A 2 63.21 -23.06 -51.24
N LYS A 3 63.74 -24.26 -51.54
CA LYS A 3 63.05 -25.53 -51.26
C LYS A 3 62.83 -25.80 -49.76
N LEU A 4 63.65 -25.22 -48.88
CA LEU A 4 63.49 -25.36 -47.42
C LEU A 4 62.43 -24.41 -46.87
N TYR A 5 62.25 -23.24 -47.48
CA TYR A 5 61.28 -22.22 -47.08
C TYR A 5 59.84 -22.63 -47.44
N MET A 6 59.65 -23.23 -48.62
CA MET A 6 58.36 -23.80 -49.06
C MET A 6 57.87 -24.96 -48.20
N LYS A 7 58.78 -25.82 -47.68
CA LYS A 7 58.38 -26.93 -46.80
C LYS A 7 57.89 -26.45 -45.42
N LYS A 8 58.48 -25.38 -44.87
CA LYS A 8 58.04 -24.80 -43.59
C LYS A 8 56.70 -24.09 -43.70
N SER A 9 56.41 -23.39 -44.80
CA SER A 9 55.12 -22.71 -44.98
C SER A 9 53.96 -23.70 -45.16
N LEU A 10 54.18 -24.81 -45.88
CA LEU A 10 53.19 -25.87 -46.08
C LEU A 10 52.90 -26.66 -44.80
N LEU A 11 53.91 -26.86 -43.95
CA LEU A 11 53.72 -27.50 -42.65
C LEU A 11 52.87 -26.62 -41.74
N VAL A 12 53.20 -25.32 -41.61
CA VAL A 12 52.44 -24.35 -40.79
C VAL A 12 51.00 -24.20 -41.30
N TYR A 13 50.78 -24.21 -42.61
CA TYR A 13 49.44 -24.17 -43.18
C TYR A 13 48.62 -25.43 -42.86
N ARG A 14 49.22 -26.62 -42.98
CA ARG A 14 48.57 -27.88 -42.59
C ARG A 14 48.29 -27.93 -41.10
N THR A 15 49.21 -27.50 -40.24
CA THR A 15 49.00 -27.46 -38.78
C THR A 15 47.88 -26.48 -38.41
N LYS A 16 47.82 -25.29 -39.02
CA LYS A 16 46.73 -24.33 -38.79
C LYS A 16 45.38 -24.83 -39.29
N LYS A 17 45.34 -25.56 -40.41
CA LYS A 17 44.12 -26.17 -40.95
C LYS A 17 43.58 -27.27 -40.03
N VAL A 18 44.47 -28.13 -39.51
CA VAL A 18 44.11 -29.20 -38.55
C VAL A 18 43.69 -28.59 -37.20
N LEU A 19 44.39 -27.56 -36.71
CA LEU A 19 43.98 -26.85 -35.48
C LEU A 19 42.60 -26.20 -35.63
N ARG A 20 42.34 -25.57 -36.78
CA ARG A 20 41.03 -24.95 -37.06
C ARG A 20 39.92 -25.98 -37.18
N GLN A 21 40.19 -27.16 -37.76
CA GLN A 21 39.25 -28.27 -37.79
C GLN A 21 38.96 -28.77 -36.37
N HIS A 22 39.97 -28.99 -35.53
CA HIS A 22 39.76 -29.39 -34.14
C HIS A 22 39.03 -28.33 -33.30
N CYS A 23 39.33 -27.04 -33.46
CA CYS A 23 38.60 -25.97 -32.77
C CYS A 23 37.13 -25.91 -33.18
N VAL A 24 36.82 -26.12 -34.47
CA VAL A 24 35.44 -26.18 -34.95
C VAL A 24 34.72 -27.42 -34.43
N THR A 25 35.38 -28.58 -34.41
CA THR A 25 34.82 -29.81 -33.83
C THR A 25 34.58 -29.68 -32.33
N ILE A 26 35.52 -29.10 -31.58
CA ILE A 26 35.36 -28.85 -30.14
C ILE A 26 34.23 -27.85 -29.89
N SER A 27 34.16 -26.75 -30.66
CA SER A 27 33.09 -25.76 -30.53
C SER A 27 31.71 -26.36 -30.86
N LEU A 28 31.64 -27.22 -31.88
CA LEU A 28 30.42 -27.98 -32.19
C LEU A 28 30.08 -28.97 -31.09
N CYS A 29 31.05 -29.71 -30.53
CA CYS A 29 30.83 -30.63 -29.42
C CYS A 29 30.38 -29.90 -28.15
N VAL A 30 30.95 -28.74 -27.83
CA VAL A 30 30.54 -27.91 -26.69
C VAL A 30 29.15 -27.32 -26.93
N SER A 31 28.84 -26.89 -28.16
CA SER A 31 27.50 -26.41 -28.52
C SER A 31 26.47 -27.55 -28.48
N LEU A 32 26.84 -28.75 -28.93
CA LEU A 32 25.97 -29.94 -28.88
C LEU A 32 25.78 -30.41 -27.43
N LEU A 33 26.83 -30.36 -26.60
CA LEU A 33 26.74 -30.65 -25.17
C LEU A 33 25.91 -29.60 -24.45
N PHE A 34 26.02 -28.31 -24.81
CA PHE A 34 25.18 -27.25 -24.28
C PHE A 34 23.71 -27.46 -24.69
N ILE A 35 23.45 -27.80 -25.96
CA ILE A 35 22.09 -28.15 -26.44
C ILE A 35 21.59 -29.42 -25.75
N ILE A 36 22.41 -30.45 -25.56
CA ILE A 36 22.02 -31.66 -24.83
C ILE A 36 21.77 -31.34 -23.35
N PHE A 37 22.55 -30.44 -22.74
CA PHE A 37 22.33 -30.02 -21.36
C PHE A 37 21.13 -29.07 -21.21
N THR A 38 20.77 -28.28 -22.22
CA THR A 38 19.55 -27.46 -22.19
C THR A 38 18.30 -28.25 -22.60
N VAL A 39 18.42 -29.26 -23.47
CA VAL A 39 17.30 -30.10 -23.93
C VAL A 39 17.07 -31.30 -22.99
N PHE A 40 18.12 -31.85 -22.38
CA PHE A 40 18.05 -33.06 -21.53
C PHE A 40 18.62 -32.86 -20.12
N GLY A 41 19.29 -31.75 -19.82
CA GLY A 41 19.73 -31.37 -18.47
C GLY A 41 18.75 -30.44 -17.74
N GLY A 42 17.48 -30.45 -18.18
CA GLY A 42 16.37 -29.96 -17.38
C GLY A 42 16.17 -30.91 -16.21
N SER A 43 16.66 -30.51 -15.05
CA SER A 43 16.10 -30.97 -13.78
C SER A 43 14.60 -30.70 -13.90
N SER A 44 13.80 -31.75 -13.91
CA SER A 44 12.35 -31.66 -13.83
C SER A 44 12.01 -31.06 -12.46
N VAL A 45 12.01 -29.73 -12.37
CA VAL A 45 11.08 -29.05 -11.49
C VAL A 45 9.75 -29.20 -12.21
N ASP A 46 8.98 -30.15 -11.71
CA ASP A 46 7.64 -30.48 -12.15
C ASP A 46 6.75 -29.25 -11.91
N ASP A 47 6.63 -28.39 -12.92
CA ASP A 47 5.76 -27.20 -12.92
C ASP A 47 4.30 -27.58 -13.24
N ARG A 48 3.90 -28.80 -12.84
CA ARG A 48 2.53 -29.28 -12.76
C ARG A 48 2.19 -29.68 -11.33
N GLN A 49 2.48 -28.81 -10.37
CA GLN A 49 1.57 -28.67 -9.25
C GLN A 49 0.64 -27.52 -9.57
N GLY A 50 -0.56 -27.88 -10.03
CA GLY A 50 -1.74 -27.12 -9.68
C GLY A 50 -1.79 -27.07 -8.15
N TYR A 51 -1.12 -26.07 -7.59
CA TYR A 51 -1.30 -25.67 -6.21
C TYR A 51 -2.73 -25.16 -6.12
N ASP A 52 -3.58 -26.08 -5.72
CA ASP A 52 -4.83 -25.83 -5.03
C ASP A 52 -4.54 -24.77 -3.96
N LEU A 53 -4.83 -23.49 -4.23
CA LEU A 53 -4.51 -22.38 -3.31
C LEU A 53 -5.29 -22.51 -1.99
N LEU A 54 -6.37 -23.27 -1.98
CA LEU A 54 -7.07 -23.66 -0.76
C LEU A 54 -6.26 -24.64 0.11
N ASN A 55 -5.20 -25.23 -0.45
CA ASN A 55 -4.19 -26.06 0.23
C ASN A 55 -2.83 -25.37 0.36
N LEU A 56 -2.74 -24.03 0.20
CA LEU A 56 -1.64 -23.27 0.81
C LEU A 56 -1.66 -23.62 2.30
N SER A 57 -0.67 -24.38 2.73
CA SER A 57 -0.65 -25.00 4.05
C SER A 57 -0.75 -23.89 5.09
N LEU A 58 -1.93 -23.77 5.71
CA LEU A 58 -2.12 -23.05 6.96
C LEU A 58 -1.17 -23.68 7.98
N GLU A 59 0.05 -23.16 8.07
CA GLU A 59 0.88 -23.41 9.23
C GLU A 59 0.37 -22.43 10.29
N GLN A 60 -0.27 -22.95 11.35
CA GLN A 60 -0.74 -22.14 12.48
C GLN A 60 -1.81 -21.08 12.18
N GLY A 61 -2.46 -21.10 11.01
CA GLY A 61 -3.59 -20.22 10.69
C GLY A 61 -3.30 -19.05 9.75
N SER A 62 -2.08 -18.92 9.21
CA SER A 62 -1.69 -17.86 8.27
C SER A 62 -1.44 -18.37 6.84
N THR A 63 -1.49 -17.44 5.87
CA THR A 63 -1.11 -17.70 4.47
C THR A 63 0.39 -17.40 4.24
N PHE A 64 0.97 -17.90 3.15
CA PHE A 64 2.34 -17.56 2.76
C PHE A 64 2.40 -16.33 1.85
N ALA A 65 3.47 -15.57 1.98
CA ALA A 65 3.76 -14.44 1.12
C ALA A 65 3.96 -14.88 -0.35
N SER A 66 3.32 -14.18 -1.27
CA SER A 66 3.55 -14.42 -2.71
C SER A 66 4.99 -14.07 -3.10
N LYS A 67 5.49 -14.58 -4.23
CA LYS A 67 6.84 -14.24 -4.72
C LYS A 67 7.07 -12.75 -5.03
N TYR A 68 5.99 -11.98 -5.15
CA TYR A 68 6.02 -10.53 -5.38
C TYR A 68 5.85 -9.72 -4.08
N SER A 69 5.69 -10.41 -2.95
CA SER A 69 5.56 -9.79 -1.63
C SER A 69 6.86 -9.13 -1.21
N VAL A 70 6.72 -7.96 -0.60
CA VAL A 70 7.79 -7.24 0.10
C VAL A 70 8.38 -8.09 1.23
N PHE A 71 7.53 -8.83 1.96
CA PHE A 71 7.97 -9.66 3.06
C PHE A 71 8.69 -10.92 2.57
N LYS A 72 8.24 -11.50 1.45
CA LYS A 72 8.97 -12.62 0.82
C LYS A 72 10.37 -12.20 0.38
N TYR A 73 10.50 -11.00 -0.17
CA TYR A 73 11.77 -10.43 -0.57
C TYR A 73 12.73 -10.30 0.62
N VAL A 74 12.32 -9.59 1.67
CA VAL A 74 13.17 -9.32 2.83
C VAL A 74 13.52 -10.60 3.58
N SER A 75 12.54 -11.47 3.87
CA SER A 75 12.77 -12.75 4.57
C SER A 75 13.78 -13.63 3.83
N SER A 76 13.66 -13.74 2.50
CA SER A 76 14.61 -14.51 1.68
C SER A 76 16.03 -13.94 1.77
N ARG A 77 16.18 -12.61 1.80
CA ARG A 77 17.49 -11.97 1.93
C ARG A 77 18.11 -12.11 3.32
N ILE A 78 17.30 -12.05 4.38
CA ILE A 78 17.76 -12.35 5.75
C ILE A 78 18.30 -13.79 5.78
N TYR A 79 17.51 -14.74 5.32
CA TYR A 79 17.89 -16.16 5.29
C TYR A 79 19.16 -16.45 4.47
N GLU A 80 19.29 -15.84 3.29
CA GLU A 80 20.49 -15.99 2.47
C GLU A 80 21.75 -15.41 3.13
N ASN A 81 21.59 -14.29 3.85
CA ASN A 81 22.68 -13.64 4.57
C ASN A 81 23.15 -14.50 5.76
N GLU A 82 22.22 -15.15 6.48
CA GLU A 82 22.51 -16.09 7.57
C GLU A 82 23.21 -17.38 7.09
N LYS A 83 22.84 -17.89 5.90
CA LYS A 83 23.40 -19.14 5.35
C LYS A 83 24.76 -19.02 4.66
N LYS A 84 25.18 -17.81 4.28
CA LYS A 84 26.48 -17.57 3.61
C LYS A 84 27.50 -16.81 4.49
N PRO A 85 27.73 -17.16 5.77
CA PRO A 85 28.56 -16.33 6.65
C PRO A 85 30.06 -16.44 6.36
N GLY A 86 30.54 -17.44 5.59
CA GLY A 86 31.97 -17.80 5.59
C GLY A 86 32.76 -17.79 4.28
N ARG A 87 32.18 -18.17 3.12
CA ARG A 87 33.02 -18.55 1.96
C ARG A 87 33.46 -17.39 1.07
N LEU A 88 32.68 -16.30 1.04
CA LEU A 88 32.98 -15.11 0.23
C LEU A 88 33.84 -14.09 0.98
N MET A 89 33.93 -14.19 2.32
CA MET A 89 34.61 -13.20 3.17
C MET A 89 36.14 -13.27 3.01
N PHE A 90 36.70 -14.47 2.78
CA PHE A 90 38.13 -14.66 2.54
C PHE A 90 38.55 -14.09 1.18
N LEU A 91 37.79 -14.38 0.11
CA LEU A 91 38.12 -13.90 -1.24
C LEU A 91 37.87 -12.39 -1.42
N LYS A 92 36.84 -11.81 -0.78
CA LYS A 92 36.57 -10.35 -0.84
C LYS A 92 37.53 -9.52 0.02
N LYS A 93 38.10 -10.05 1.11
CA LYS A 93 39.20 -9.39 1.85
C LYS A 93 40.51 -9.35 1.06
N LEU A 94 40.73 -10.32 0.17
CA LEU A 94 41.95 -10.44 -0.64
C LEU A 94 41.94 -9.55 -1.90
N PHE A 95 40.77 -9.08 -2.36
CA PHE A 95 40.63 -8.18 -3.51
C PHE A 95 39.62 -7.05 -3.22
N PRO A 96 40.07 -5.87 -2.73
CA PRO A 96 39.20 -4.75 -2.36
C PRO A 96 38.78 -3.90 -3.56
N PHE A 97 38.60 -4.50 -4.74
CA PHE A 97 38.14 -3.79 -5.93
C PHE A 97 36.62 -3.96 -6.06
N GLY A 98 35.87 -2.91 -5.70
CA GLY A 98 34.50 -2.70 -6.15
C GLY A 98 33.34 -3.04 -5.20
N ASN A 99 33.58 -3.23 -3.90
CA ASN A 99 32.45 -3.40 -2.97
C ASN A 99 31.99 -2.02 -2.47
N ASN A 100 30.93 -1.47 -3.09
CA ASN A 100 30.30 -0.21 -2.67
C ASN A 100 29.85 -0.33 -1.20
N GLY A 101 30.14 0.68 -0.37
CA GLY A 101 29.80 0.68 1.07
C GLY A 101 28.32 0.37 1.38
N ARG A 102 27.42 0.57 0.41
CA ARG A 102 26.01 0.17 0.49
C ARG A 102 25.80 -1.34 0.65
N ASP A 103 26.56 -2.22 -0.03
CA ASP A 103 26.46 -3.69 0.11
C ASP A 103 26.88 -4.16 1.52
N LEU A 104 27.82 -3.45 2.16
CA LEU A 104 28.24 -3.77 3.52
C LEU A 104 27.21 -3.30 4.56
N HIS A 105 26.67 -2.09 4.40
CA HIS A 105 25.62 -1.55 5.27
C HIS A 105 24.38 -2.44 5.25
N GLU A 106 23.90 -2.77 4.05
CA GLU A 106 22.75 -3.63 3.86
C GLU A 106 22.93 -5.02 4.51
N ARG A 107 24.09 -5.66 4.34
CA ARG A 107 24.37 -6.95 5.00
C ARG A 107 24.34 -6.83 6.52
N SER A 108 24.84 -5.72 7.06
CA SER A 108 24.81 -5.44 8.50
C SER A 108 23.37 -5.34 8.99
N VAL A 109 22.52 -4.60 8.26
CA VAL A 109 21.07 -4.48 8.53
C VAL A 109 20.41 -5.85 8.49
N LEU A 110 20.59 -6.62 7.41
CA LEU A 110 19.99 -7.96 7.27
C LEU A 110 20.45 -8.95 8.36
N SER A 111 21.72 -8.90 8.77
CA SER A 111 22.24 -9.78 9.83
C SER A 111 21.76 -9.43 11.24
N ASN A 112 21.29 -8.20 11.43
CA ASN A 112 20.82 -7.68 12.71
C ASN A 112 19.42 -7.08 12.54
N TRP A 113 18.57 -7.69 11.71
CA TRP A 113 17.28 -7.12 11.30
C TRP A 113 16.53 -6.51 12.47
N ASP A 114 16.31 -7.31 13.51
CA ASP A 114 15.60 -6.93 14.74
C ASP A 114 16.17 -5.75 15.52
N LYS A 115 17.46 -5.45 15.33
CA LYS A 115 18.19 -4.38 16.03
C LYS A 115 18.54 -3.22 15.08
N ALA A 116 18.28 -3.37 13.79
CA ALA A 116 18.53 -2.33 12.81
C ALA A 116 17.59 -1.15 13.05
N SER A 117 17.99 0.03 12.58
CA SER A 117 17.11 1.18 12.65
C SER A 117 15.86 0.95 11.81
N LYS A 118 14.72 1.50 12.24
CA LYS A 118 13.48 1.42 11.46
C LYS A 118 13.64 2.03 10.06
N ALA A 119 14.40 3.12 9.95
CA ALA A 119 14.71 3.74 8.66
C ALA A 119 15.45 2.78 7.72
N ASP A 120 16.43 2.01 8.22
CA ASP A 120 17.14 1.00 7.42
C ASP A 120 16.23 -0.17 7.03
N GLN A 121 15.39 -0.65 7.94
CA GLN A 121 14.41 -1.68 7.65
C GLN A 121 13.43 -1.23 6.57
N CYS A 122 12.91 0.00 6.70
CA CYS A 122 11.96 0.59 5.76
C CYS A 122 12.58 0.85 4.39
N ALA A 123 13.85 1.25 4.32
CA ALA A 123 14.56 1.36 3.04
C ALA A 123 14.63 0.01 2.31
N LEU A 124 14.85 -1.10 3.02
CA LEU A 124 14.86 -2.45 2.44
C LEU A 124 13.46 -2.96 2.08
N LEU A 125 12.46 -2.69 2.90
CA LEU A 125 11.06 -2.99 2.59
C LEU A 125 10.63 -2.24 1.33
N LEU A 126 10.98 -0.95 1.21
CA LEU A 126 10.67 -0.14 0.04
C LEU A 126 11.28 -0.71 -1.25
N GLN A 127 12.52 -1.21 -1.20
CA GLN A 127 13.11 -1.91 -2.35
C GLN A 127 12.30 -3.14 -2.78
N GLY A 128 11.64 -3.82 -1.84
CA GLY A 128 10.75 -4.95 -2.12
C GLY A 128 9.55 -4.60 -2.99
N PHE A 129 8.99 -3.39 -2.87
CA PHE A 129 7.87 -2.96 -3.72
C PHE A 129 8.27 -2.94 -5.19
N TYR A 130 9.48 -2.47 -5.47
CA TYR A 130 9.99 -2.26 -6.82
C TYR A 130 10.65 -3.50 -7.43
N LEU A 131 10.44 -4.69 -6.84
CA LEU A 131 10.68 -5.96 -7.53
C LEU A 131 9.83 -6.08 -8.80
N ASP A 132 8.61 -5.57 -8.76
CA ASP A 132 7.78 -5.35 -9.93
C ASP A 132 7.58 -3.83 -10.11
N PRO A 133 8.30 -3.16 -11.03
CA PRO A 133 8.17 -1.71 -11.20
C PRO A 133 6.75 -1.27 -11.63
N LYS A 134 5.92 -2.20 -12.09
CA LYS A 134 4.53 -1.94 -12.51
C LYS A 134 3.51 -2.11 -11.39
N TRP A 135 3.94 -2.43 -10.18
CA TRP A 135 3.04 -2.59 -9.04
C TRP A 135 2.10 -1.38 -8.89
N ASP A 136 0.82 -1.66 -8.61
CA ASP A 136 -0.19 -0.67 -8.27
C ASP A 136 -1.26 -1.35 -7.39
N ASN A 137 -1.86 -0.63 -6.44
CA ASN A 137 -3.02 -1.17 -5.72
C ASN A 137 -4.32 -1.06 -6.52
N ALA A 138 -4.35 -0.26 -7.59
CA ALA A 138 -5.45 -0.24 -8.55
C ALA A 138 -5.69 -1.60 -9.23
N ASP A 139 -4.73 -2.52 -9.17
CA ASP A 139 -4.88 -3.89 -9.67
C ASP A 139 -6.05 -4.65 -9.02
N ILE A 140 -6.51 -4.25 -7.83
CA ILE A 140 -7.66 -4.87 -7.15
C ILE A 140 -9.02 -4.43 -7.72
N LEU A 141 -9.04 -3.39 -8.57
CA LEU A 141 -10.27 -2.91 -9.22
C LEU A 141 -10.59 -3.68 -10.50
N THR A 142 -9.58 -4.37 -11.06
CA THR A 142 -9.76 -5.12 -12.31
C THR A 142 -10.21 -6.53 -11.97
N GLU A 143 -11.37 -6.95 -12.45
CA GLU A 143 -11.82 -8.34 -12.34
C GLU A 143 -10.86 -9.26 -13.12
N ARG A 144 -10.30 -10.25 -12.44
CA ARG A 144 -9.40 -11.24 -13.05
C ARG A 144 -9.82 -12.65 -12.66
N GLU A 145 -8.98 -13.64 -12.99
CA GLU A 145 -9.17 -14.97 -12.43
C GLU A 145 -9.06 -14.92 -10.91
N GLU A 146 -9.92 -15.65 -10.19
CA GLU A 146 -10.04 -15.63 -8.73
C GLU A 146 -8.69 -15.72 -7.99
N LYS A 147 -7.78 -16.58 -8.48
CA LYS A 147 -6.43 -16.74 -7.94
C LYS A 147 -5.59 -15.45 -8.03
N GLU A 148 -5.75 -14.70 -9.11
CA GLU A 148 -5.06 -13.44 -9.30
C GLU A 148 -5.65 -12.35 -8.40
N ASP A 149 -6.97 -12.33 -8.22
CA ASP A 149 -7.62 -11.38 -7.31
C ASP A 149 -7.19 -11.59 -5.86
N TYR A 150 -7.16 -12.83 -5.36
CA TYR A 150 -6.67 -13.14 -4.02
C TYR A 150 -5.22 -12.68 -3.80
N ARG A 151 -4.36 -12.91 -4.79
CA ARG A 151 -2.97 -12.45 -4.75
C ARG A 151 -2.88 -10.93 -4.74
N ASN A 152 -3.64 -10.26 -5.60
CA ASN A 152 -3.64 -8.80 -5.68
C ASN A 152 -4.16 -8.18 -4.38
N MET A 153 -5.16 -8.79 -3.75
CA MET A 153 -5.68 -8.35 -2.46
C MET A 153 -4.64 -8.54 -1.33
N GLN A 154 -3.97 -9.70 -1.27
CA GLN A 154 -2.88 -9.93 -0.33
C GLN A 154 -1.78 -8.88 -0.49
N LEU A 155 -1.31 -8.66 -1.74
CA LEU A 155 -0.28 -7.68 -2.03
C LEU A 155 -0.71 -6.26 -1.65
N ALA A 156 -1.94 -5.86 -1.96
CA ALA A 156 -2.45 -4.54 -1.63
C ALA A 156 -2.44 -4.27 -0.11
N ILE A 157 -2.87 -5.25 0.69
CA ILE A 157 -2.89 -5.11 2.15
C ILE A 157 -1.48 -5.20 2.76
N GLU A 158 -0.61 -6.10 2.30
CA GLU A 158 0.79 -6.16 2.74
C GLU A 158 1.50 -4.82 2.50
N ARG A 159 1.25 -4.17 1.36
CA ARG A 159 1.76 -2.84 1.03
C ARG A 159 1.22 -1.77 1.98
N MET A 160 -0.08 -1.82 2.31
CA MET A 160 -0.68 -0.90 3.29
C MET A 160 -0.09 -1.11 4.70
N ARG A 161 0.13 -2.36 5.13
CA ARG A 161 0.77 -2.64 6.43
C ARG A 161 2.23 -2.23 6.47
N THR A 162 2.95 -2.40 5.36
CA THR A 162 4.32 -1.88 5.23
C THR A 162 4.33 -0.35 5.32
N TYR A 163 3.38 0.34 4.68
CA TYR A 163 3.24 1.79 4.80
C TYR A 163 2.97 2.22 6.23
N LYS A 164 2.03 1.56 6.92
CA LYS A 164 1.72 1.83 8.33
C LYS A 164 2.97 1.68 9.20
N TYR A 165 3.65 0.54 9.06
CA TYR A 165 4.87 0.22 9.81
C TYR A 165 5.96 1.27 9.62
N CYS A 166 6.13 1.76 8.38
CA CYS A 166 7.20 2.68 8.04
C CYS A 166 6.87 4.14 8.28
N PHE A 167 5.62 4.57 8.09
CA PHE A 167 5.29 5.99 7.97
C PHE A 167 4.12 6.44 8.86
N MET A 168 3.49 5.53 9.61
CA MET A 168 2.39 5.88 10.52
C MET A 168 2.66 5.53 11.99
N ASP A 169 3.48 4.52 12.26
CA ASP A 169 3.81 4.09 13.63
C ASP A 169 4.98 4.87 14.23
N GLU A 170 5.83 5.44 13.36
CA GLU A 170 7.05 6.16 13.72
C GLU A 170 7.15 7.43 12.87
N ASP A 171 7.83 8.46 13.39
CA ASP A 171 8.06 9.72 12.68
C ASP A 171 9.26 9.60 11.72
N ILE A 172 9.19 8.64 10.80
CA ILE A 172 10.20 8.42 9.76
C ILE A 172 9.83 9.26 8.54
N ASP A 173 10.78 10.06 8.09
CA ASP A 173 10.60 10.86 6.88
C ASP A 173 10.58 9.98 5.61
N ILE A 174 9.48 10.08 4.86
CA ILE A 174 9.29 9.32 3.63
C ILE A 174 10.32 9.69 2.56
N LEU A 175 10.65 10.97 2.38
CA LEU A 175 11.59 11.43 1.35
C LEU A 175 13.01 10.94 1.66
N ASP A 176 13.41 10.99 2.93
CA ASP A 176 14.69 10.44 3.39
C ASP A 176 14.74 8.92 3.24
N THR A 177 13.64 8.21 3.50
CA THR A 177 13.56 6.76 3.30
C THR A 177 13.73 6.38 1.83
N PHE A 178 13.07 7.09 0.91
CA PHE A 178 13.24 6.88 -0.53
C PHE A 178 14.68 7.15 -0.97
N LYS A 179 15.29 8.23 -0.47
CA LYS A 179 16.69 8.56 -0.74
C LYS A 179 17.65 7.48 -0.21
N ALA A 180 17.42 6.97 1.01
CA ALA A 180 18.20 5.89 1.62
C ALA A 180 18.07 4.57 0.84
N ALA A 181 16.86 4.27 0.34
CA ALA A 181 16.60 3.12 -0.51
C ALA A 181 17.22 3.25 -1.92
N GLY A 182 17.68 4.44 -2.31
CA GLY A 182 18.32 4.73 -3.60
C GLY A 182 17.38 5.21 -4.69
N PHE A 183 16.16 5.64 -4.34
CA PHE A 183 15.17 6.18 -5.26
C PHE A 183 15.21 7.71 -5.33
N SER A 184 14.64 8.27 -6.38
CA SER A 184 14.46 9.73 -6.49
C SER A 184 13.34 10.20 -5.55
N PRO A 185 13.38 11.45 -5.04
CA PRO A 185 12.27 12.00 -4.24
C PRO A 185 10.92 11.99 -4.98
N ASN A 186 10.94 12.07 -6.33
CA ASN A 186 9.72 12.03 -7.14
C ASN A 186 8.97 10.69 -7.03
N GLU A 187 9.68 9.60 -6.72
CA GLU A 187 9.06 8.28 -6.52
C GLU A 187 8.15 8.26 -5.28
N ALA A 188 8.38 9.13 -4.29
CA ALA A 188 7.52 9.19 -3.11
C ALA A 188 6.08 9.62 -3.45
N TYR A 189 5.91 10.55 -4.40
CA TYR A 189 4.56 10.99 -4.84
C TYR A 189 3.85 9.90 -5.64
N VAL A 190 4.59 9.25 -6.56
CA VAL A 190 4.07 8.11 -7.33
C VAL A 190 3.67 6.98 -6.39
N PHE A 191 4.48 6.71 -5.36
CA PHE A 191 4.20 5.72 -4.35
C PHE A 191 2.90 6.00 -3.57
N GLN A 192 2.66 7.25 -3.14
CA GLN A 192 1.39 7.61 -2.48
C GLN A 192 0.18 7.34 -3.39
N LYS A 193 0.22 7.74 -4.67
CA LYS A 193 -0.86 7.47 -5.63
C LYS A 193 -1.08 5.98 -5.85
N LYS A 194 -0.02 5.21 -6.07
CA LYS A 194 -0.11 3.76 -6.30
C LYS A 194 -0.63 3.00 -5.09
N LEU A 195 -0.31 3.47 -3.88
CA LEU A 195 -0.78 2.86 -2.65
C LEU A 195 -2.24 3.23 -2.34
N PHE A 196 -2.57 4.51 -2.52
CA PHE A 196 -3.89 5.10 -2.31
C PHE A 196 -4.46 5.58 -3.65
N MET A 197 -4.88 4.60 -4.47
CA MET A 197 -5.35 4.79 -5.85
C MET A 197 -6.43 5.87 -6.05
N PHE A 198 -7.16 6.23 -4.99
CA PHE A 198 -8.18 7.28 -5.02
C PHE A 198 -7.61 8.71 -4.98
N LEU A 199 -6.36 8.92 -4.55
CA LEU A 199 -5.77 10.26 -4.45
C LEU A 199 -5.56 10.88 -5.84
N LYS A 200 -5.60 12.20 -5.95
CA LYS A 200 -5.08 12.90 -7.13
C LYS A 200 -3.58 12.68 -7.24
N GLN A 201 -3.09 12.58 -8.48
CA GLN A 201 -1.65 12.54 -8.72
C GLN A 201 -1.04 13.90 -8.37
N THR A 202 0.06 13.87 -7.61
CA THR A 202 0.86 15.06 -7.31
C THR A 202 2.32 14.82 -7.69
N ASP A 203 3.09 15.88 -7.77
CA ASP A 203 4.54 15.85 -7.98
C ASP A 203 5.21 17.06 -7.31
N GLY A 204 6.54 17.15 -7.41
CA GLY A 204 7.31 18.26 -6.85
C GLY A 204 7.03 19.64 -7.46
N SER A 205 6.21 19.74 -8.52
CA SER A 205 5.76 21.00 -9.13
C SER A 205 4.34 21.40 -8.72
N THR A 206 3.62 20.52 -8.04
CA THR A 206 2.26 20.78 -7.54
C THR A 206 2.28 21.93 -6.54
N THR A 207 1.42 22.93 -6.75
CA THR A 207 1.34 24.15 -5.93
C THR A 207 0.20 24.15 -4.91
N GLU A 208 -0.67 23.16 -4.96
CA GLU A 208 -1.84 23.02 -4.09
C GLU A 208 -1.66 21.86 -3.11
N TYR A 209 -2.12 22.05 -1.88
CA TYR A 209 -2.17 20.96 -0.90
C TYR A 209 -3.25 19.94 -1.28
N LEU A 210 -2.97 18.65 -1.08
CA LEU A 210 -3.99 17.62 -0.96
C LEU A 210 -4.77 17.85 0.34
N TYR A 211 -5.66 18.82 0.35
CA TYR A 211 -6.43 19.22 1.53
C TYR A 211 -7.88 19.46 1.13
N PRO A 212 -8.88 19.01 1.89
CA PRO A 212 -10.26 19.16 1.48
C PRO A 212 -10.71 20.59 1.69
N ARG A 213 -11.72 21.01 0.93
CA ARG A 213 -12.41 22.26 1.21
C ARG A 213 -13.42 22.01 2.33
N ILE A 214 -13.18 22.61 3.50
CA ILE A 214 -14.04 22.47 4.67
C ILE A 214 -14.85 23.75 4.87
N GLU A 215 -16.17 23.66 4.79
CA GLU A 215 -17.07 24.79 4.96
C GLU A 215 -17.98 24.57 6.18
N ASN A 216 -17.87 25.42 7.20
CA ASN A 216 -18.83 25.44 8.30
C ASN A 216 -20.11 26.16 7.83
N LEU A 217 -21.22 25.43 7.73
CA LEU A 217 -22.46 25.96 7.16
C LEU A 217 -23.13 27.03 8.04
N ARG A 218 -22.82 27.06 9.34
CA ARG A 218 -23.39 28.03 10.28
C ARG A 218 -22.63 29.35 10.23
N THR A 219 -21.30 29.31 10.28
CA THR A 219 -20.45 30.51 10.33
C THR A 219 -20.07 31.01 8.95
N GLY A 220 -20.13 30.17 7.92
CA GLY A 220 -19.65 30.46 6.57
C GLY A 220 -18.12 30.44 6.45
N VAL A 221 -17.41 30.02 7.51
CA VAL A 221 -15.94 29.89 7.47
C VAL A 221 -15.57 28.75 6.55
N ILE A 222 -14.67 29.04 5.61
CA ILE A 222 -14.11 28.09 4.65
C ILE A 222 -12.62 27.91 4.97
N THR A 223 -12.16 26.67 4.98
CA THR A 223 -10.75 26.30 5.13
C THR A 223 -10.35 25.41 3.95
N GLU A 224 -9.40 25.88 3.17
CA GLU A 224 -8.90 25.21 1.95
C GLU A 224 -7.41 24.86 2.06
N GLU A 225 -6.75 25.28 3.14
CA GLU A 225 -5.35 24.99 3.39
C GLU A 225 -5.14 24.41 4.80
N PRO A 226 -4.20 23.48 4.97
CA PRO A 226 -3.83 22.96 6.28
C PRO A 226 -3.07 24.01 7.10
N THR A 227 -3.22 23.96 8.42
CA THR A 227 -2.33 24.70 9.33
C THR A 227 -1.06 23.88 9.57
N THR A 228 0.00 24.18 8.82
CA THR A 228 1.27 23.44 8.85
C THR A 228 2.46 24.32 8.46
N ASP A 229 3.65 23.94 8.93
CA ASP A 229 4.93 24.55 8.51
C ASP A 229 5.57 23.81 7.31
N LEU A 230 4.98 22.68 6.89
CA LEU A 230 5.45 21.92 5.74
C LEU A 230 5.19 22.67 4.44
N SER A 231 6.12 22.58 3.49
CA SER A 231 5.85 23.01 2.12
C SER A 231 4.78 22.11 1.49
N VAL A 232 4.11 22.60 0.42
CA VAL A 232 3.14 21.81 -0.37
C VAL A 232 3.71 20.46 -0.81
N SER A 233 4.95 20.47 -1.29
CA SER A 233 5.67 19.29 -1.74
C SER A 233 5.85 18.28 -0.62
N GLU A 234 6.32 18.72 0.56
CA GLU A 234 6.53 17.85 1.72
C GLU A 234 5.21 17.32 2.28
N TYR A 235 4.19 18.17 2.37
CA TYR A 235 2.87 17.81 2.85
C TYR A 235 2.25 16.73 1.94
N ASN A 236 2.25 16.92 0.62
CA ASN A 236 1.65 15.98 -0.32
C ASN A 236 2.38 14.63 -0.33
N ALA A 237 3.72 14.64 -0.21
CA ALA A 237 4.49 13.41 -0.06
C ALA A 237 4.17 12.66 1.24
N LYS A 238 3.70 13.36 2.29
CA LYS A 238 3.37 12.85 3.62
C LYS A 238 1.87 12.93 3.93
N PHE A 239 1.02 12.89 2.91
CA PHE A 239 -0.38 13.28 3.06
C PHE A 239 -1.12 12.49 4.15
N ILE A 240 -1.15 11.16 4.08
CA ILE A 240 -1.91 10.32 5.03
C ILE A 240 -1.44 10.47 6.49
N PRO A 241 -0.15 10.38 6.84
CA PRO A 241 0.27 10.60 8.23
C PRO A 241 0.02 12.03 8.69
N THR A 242 0.21 13.03 7.82
CA THR A 242 -0.07 14.43 8.18
C THR A 242 -1.56 14.64 8.43
N TRP A 243 -2.43 14.12 7.56
CA TRP A 243 -3.88 14.17 7.71
C TRP A 243 -4.34 13.55 9.03
N ARG A 244 -3.82 12.37 9.38
CA ARG A 244 -4.09 11.72 10.68
C ARG A 244 -3.66 12.60 11.85
N ASN A 245 -2.46 13.17 11.80
CA ASN A 245 -1.92 13.97 12.91
C ASN A 245 -2.63 15.32 13.08
N MET A 246 -3.33 15.80 12.05
CA MET A 246 -4.17 16.98 12.12
C MET A 246 -5.55 16.71 12.73
N ALA A 247 -6.00 15.45 12.75
CA ALA A 247 -7.29 15.07 13.31
C ALA A 247 -7.31 15.33 14.83
N LYS A 248 -8.38 15.98 15.32
CA LYS A 248 -8.49 16.38 16.73
C LYS A 248 -9.92 16.29 17.25
N GLY A 249 -10.03 15.87 18.50
CA GLY A 249 -11.30 15.89 19.23
C GLY A 249 -12.30 14.85 18.74
N LYS A 250 -13.54 14.98 19.23
CA LYS A 250 -14.66 14.06 18.99
C LYS A 250 -15.65 14.66 18.01
N GLY A 251 -16.20 13.84 17.12
CA GLY A 251 -17.25 14.30 16.22
C GLY A 251 -18.05 13.20 15.55
N ILE A 252 -19.04 13.61 14.79
CA ILE A 252 -19.92 12.72 14.01
C ILE A 252 -19.57 12.89 12.53
N ALA A 253 -19.23 11.81 11.86
CA ALA A 253 -19.05 11.80 10.41
C ALA A 253 -20.28 11.15 9.75
N VAL A 254 -20.79 11.78 8.71
CA VAL A 254 -21.90 11.26 7.91
C VAL A 254 -21.58 11.38 6.41
N SER A 255 -22.03 10.41 5.63
CA SER A 255 -22.15 10.55 4.17
C SER A 255 -23.62 10.78 3.83
N VAL A 256 -23.93 11.75 2.96
CA VAL A 256 -25.32 12.05 2.57
C VAL A 256 -25.40 12.25 1.07
N SER A 257 -26.37 11.61 0.42
CA SER A 257 -26.74 11.93 -0.96
C SER A 257 -27.88 12.97 -0.99
N PRO A 258 -28.08 13.72 -2.09
CA PRO A 258 -29.12 14.75 -2.17
C PRO A 258 -30.53 14.25 -1.81
N LYS A 259 -30.86 13.01 -2.20
CA LYS A 259 -32.14 12.37 -1.89
C LYS A 259 -32.35 12.08 -0.39
N GLU A 260 -31.28 12.06 0.41
CA GLU A 260 -31.30 11.71 1.83
C GLU A 260 -31.28 12.92 2.77
N ILE A 261 -31.18 14.14 2.23
CA ILE A 261 -31.12 15.39 3.02
C ILE A 261 -32.34 15.55 3.95
N ARG A 262 -33.52 15.02 3.57
CA ARG A 262 -34.70 15.00 4.45
C ARG A 262 -34.54 14.04 5.65
N MET A 263 -33.84 12.92 5.47
CA MET A 263 -33.53 12.01 6.57
C MET A 263 -32.48 12.63 7.50
N LEU A 264 -31.50 13.33 6.95
CA LEU A 264 -30.51 14.09 7.72
C LEU A 264 -31.19 15.10 8.67
N HIS A 265 -32.23 15.82 8.23
CA HIS A 265 -33.03 16.68 9.11
C HIS A 265 -33.66 15.93 10.30
N SER A 266 -34.13 14.71 10.05
CA SER A 266 -34.72 13.87 11.10
C SER A 266 -33.67 13.43 12.11
N LEU A 267 -32.48 13.02 11.64
CA LEU A 267 -31.33 12.75 12.49
C LEU A 267 -30.95 13.98 13.32
N PHE A 268 -30.83 15.16 12.70
CA PHE A 268 -30.54 16.41 13.41
C PHE A 268 -31.57 16.73 14.49
N ALA A 269 -32.87 16.49 14.23
CA ALA A 269 -33.92 16.69 15.22
C ALA A 269 -33.75 15.76 16.43
N VAL A 270 -33.41 14.48 16.19
CA VAL A 270 -33.12 13.52 17.26
C VAL A 270 -31.89 13.94 18.07
N LEU A 271 -30.81 14.31 17.39
CA LEU A 271 -29.57 14.78 18.05
C LEU A 271 -29.81 16.03 18.89
N ASN A 272 -30.61 16.98 18.38
CA ASN A 272 -31.01 18.16 19.13
C ASN A 272 -31.83 17.81 20.39
N GLN A 273 -32.79 16.90 20.27
CA GLN A 273 -33.60 16.44 21.40
C GLN A 273 -32.73 15.74 22.48
N GLN A 274 -31.62 15.14 22.07
CA GLN A 274 -30.63 14.52 22.96
C GLN A 274 -29.57 15.48 23.49
N GLY A 275 -29.62 16.76 23.07
CA GLY A 275 -28.67 17.78 23.50
C GLY A 275 -27.26 17.61 22.92
N ASN A 276 -27.13 17.04 21.71
CA ASN A 276 -25.84 16.82 21.05
C ASN A 276 -24.95 18.07 21.08
N LYS A 277 -23.68 17.87 21.45
CA LYS A 277 -22.63 18.90 21.46
C LYS A 277 -21.49 18.59 20.49
N LEU A 278 -21.49 17.39 19.90
CA LEU A 278 -20.46 16.98 18.98
C LEU A 278 -20.64 17.70 17.64
N PRO A 279 -19.56 18.25 17.05
CA PRO A 279 -19.59 18.76 15.69
C PRO A 279 -19.90 17.63 14.71
N ILE A 280 -20.59 17.97 13.62
CA ILE A 280 -20.98 17.05 12.57
C ILE A 280 -20.25 17.43 11.29
N GLN A 281 -19.59 16.47 10.65
CA GLN A 281 -19.04 16.62 9.32
C GLN A 281 -19.82 15.77 8.33
N ILE A 282 -20.24 16.41 7.25
CA ILE A 282 -20.81 15.78 6.06
C ILE A 282 -19.68 15.65 5.05
N ILE A 283 -19.28 14.43 4.76
CA ILE A 283 -18.18 14.16 3.82
C ILE A 283 -18.79 13.96 2.44
N ASP A 284 -18.41 14.83 1.51
CA ASP A 284 -18.80 14.80 0.10
C ASP A 284 -17.58 14.39 -0.74
N LYS A 285 -17.74 13.37 -1.58
CA LYS A 285 -16.66 12.89 -2.45
C LYS A 285 -16.27 13.91 -3.54
N GLY A 286 -17.09 14.94 -3.74
CA GLY A 286 -16.90 15.99 -4.73
C GLY A 286 -18.16 16.16 -5.56
N GLU A 287 -18.56 17.42 -5.76
CA GLU A 287 -19.66 17.87 -6.64
C GLU A 287 -21.02 17.15 -6.45
N THR A 288 -21.20 16.37 -5.37
CA THR A 288 -22.45 15.63 -5.15
C THR A 288 -23.51 16.52 -4.49
N LEU A 289 -23.10 17.44 -3.61
CA LEU A 289 -23.99 18.41 -2.98
C LEU A 289 -23.95 19.77 -3.70
N THR A 290 -25.09 20.15 -4.28
CA THR A 290 -25.24 21.46 -4.92
C THR A 290 -25.29 22.59 -3.89
N LEU A 291 -25.17 23.85 -4.35
CA LEU A 291 -25.37 25.01 -3.47
C LEU A 291 -26.75 25.01 -2.80
N ALA A 292 -27.80 24.58 -3.53
CA ALA A 292 -29.15 24.49 -3.00
C ALA A 292 -29.26 23.41 -1.91
N ASP A 293 -28.56 22.29 -2.07
CA ASP A 293 -28.48 21.23 -1.06
C ASP A 293 -27.79 21.75 0.22
N LYS A 294 -26.64 22.43 0.07
CA LYS A 294 -25.89 23.02 1.19
C LYS A 294 -26.73 24.05 1.95
N GLU A 295 -27.46 24.93 1.26
CA GLU A 295 -28.37 25.89 1.90
C GLU A 295 -29.55 25.20 2.61
N LEU A 296 -30.08 24.11 2.05
CA LEU A 296 -31.12 23.33 2.72
C LEU A 296 -30.59 22.68 4.00
N ILE A 297 -29.42 22.03 3.94
CA ILE A 297 -28.75 21.43 5.11
C ILE A 297 -28.47 22.50 6.18
N LYS A 298 -27.97 23.67 5.79
CA LYS A 298 -27.75 24.81 6.67
C LYS A 298 -29.03 25.21 7.39
N SER A 299 -30.15 25.32 6.66
CA SER A 299 -31.45 25.66 7.28
C SER A 299 -31.86 24.65 8.35
N TYR A 300 -31.60 23.35 8.12
CA TYR A 300 -31.86 22.30 9.09
C TYR A 300 -30.92 22.37 10.29
N ALA A 301 -29.62 22.57 10.07
CA ALA A 301 -28.63 22.70 11.13
C ALA A 301 -28.92 23.90 12.04
N VAL A 302 -29.31 25.05 11.47
CA VAL A 302 -29.73 26.24 12.23
C VAL A 302 -30.96 25.93 13.07
N LYS A 303 -32.02 25.38 12.45
CA LYS A 303 -33.28 25.04 13.13
C LYS A 303 -33.12 24.06 14.28
N THR A 304 -32.18 23.12 14.15
CA THR A 304 -31.93 22.05 15.12
C THR A 304 -30.68 22.31 15.98
N ASN A 305 -30.12 23.52 15.94
CA ASN A 305 -28.95 23.90 16.73
C ASN A 305 -27.74 22.94 16.62
N GLN A 306 -27.47 22.41 15.42
CA GLN A 306 -26.31 21.56 15.15
C GLN A 306 -25.14 22.37 14.60
N ASP A 307 -23.90 22.01 14.98
CA ASP A 307 -22.68 22.52 14.35
C ASP A 307 -22.30 21.58 13.20
N VAL A 308 -22.38 22.09 11.97
CA VAL A 308 -22.30 21.27 10.75
C VAL A 308 -21.31 21.89 9.79
N SER A 309 -20.36 21.08 9.36
CA SER A 309 -19.44 21.41 8.26
C SER A 309 -19.59 20.42 7.11
N VAL A 310 -19.40 20.90 5.88
CA VAL A 310 -19.23 20.06 4.70
C VAL A 310 -17.75 19.95 4.40
N VAL A 311 -17.26 18.72 4.24
CA VAL A 311 -15.89 18.39 3.84
C VAL A 311 -15.94 17.89 2.41
N ASP A 312 -15.51 18.73 1.48
CA ASP A 312 -15.49 18.44 0.05
C ASP A 312 -14.12 17.86 -0.35
N LEU A 313 -14.15 16.60 -0.80
CA LEU A 313 -12.95 15.83 -1.14
C LEU A 313 -12.51 16.01 -2.60
N SER A 314 -13.20 16.83 -3.40
CA SER A 314 -12.80 17.10 -4.79
C SER A 314 -11.34 17.60 -4.95
N PRO A 315 -10.70 18.31 -3.99
CA PRO A 315 -9.28 18.66 -4.13
C PRO A 315 -8.32 17.49 -3.84
N ILE A 316 -8.79 16.43 -3.18
CA ILE A 316 -7.96 15.28 -2.76
C ILE A 316 -8.13 14.10 -3.70
N ILE A 317 -9.36 13.80 -4.09
CA ILE A 317 -9.72 12.56 -4.79
C ILE A 317 -9.71 12.80 -6.29
N ASP A 318 -9.16 11.83 -7.02
CA ASP A 318 -9.23 11.80 -8.47
C ASP A 318 -10.69 11.71 -8.94
N ALA A 319 -11.11 12.61 -9.82
CA ALA A 319 -12.53 12.75 -10.18
C ALA A 319 -13.08 11.50 -10.89
N GLU A 320 -12.31 10.90 -11.79
CA GLU A 320 -12.69 9.67 -12.49
C GLU A 320 -12.83 8.52 -11.48
N TYR A 321 -11.87 8.38 -10.57
CA TYR A 321 -11.97 7.40 -9.48
C TYR A 321 -13.21 7.64 -8.62
N ALA A 322 -13.47 8.89 -8.23
CA ALA A 322 -14.60 9.25 -7.37
C ALA A 322 -15.93 8.84 -8.00
N ASP A 323 -16.10 9.07 -9.30
CA ASP A 323 -17.34 8.78 -10.01
C ASP A 323 -17.54 7.28 -10.25
N GLU A 324 -16.50 6.58 -10.67
CA GLU A 324 -16.59 5.17 -11.04
C GLU A 324 -16.57 4.23 -9.83
N ASN A 325 -15.76 4.53 -8.82
CA ASN A 325 -15.43 3.58 -7.75
C ASN A 325 -16.03 3.96 -6.39
N ILE A 326 -16.33 5.24 -6.14
CA ILE A 326 -16.92 5.69 -4.87
C ILE A 326 -18.45 5.81 -5.01
N ILE A 327 -19.10 4.65 -5.08
CA ILE A 327 -20.57 4.56 -5.22
C ILE A 327 -21.23 3.91 -4.00
N GLY A 328 -22.45 4.35 -3.68
CA GLY A 328 -23.26 3.74 -2.62
C GLY A 328 -22.54 3.68 -1.28
N MET A 329 -22.31 2.46 -0.77
CA MET A 329 -21.74 2.23 0.57
C MET A 329 -20.28 2.71 0.70
N HIS A 330 -19.53 2.85 -0.40
CA HIS A 330 -18.14 3.29 -0.34
C HIS A 330 -17.99 4.69 0.25
N ASN A 331 -18.96 5.58 0.04
CA ASN A 331 -18.98 6.93 0.63
C ASN A 331 -18.79 6.93 2.15
N LYS A 332 -19.27 5.87 2.84
CA LYS A 332 -19.14 5.75 4.29
C LYS A 332 -17.70 5.53 4.73
N TRP A 333 -16.91 4.79 3.94
CA TRP A 333 -15.48 4.60 4.22
C TRP A 333 -14.70 5.90 4.03
N PHE A 334 -15.03 6.68 3.01
CA PHE A 334 -14.45 8.01 2.83
C PHE A 334 -14.86 8.98 3.94
N ALA A 335 -16.11 8.90 4.43
CA ALA A 335 -16.53 9.65 5.61
C ALA A 335 -15.72 9.28 6.87
N ALA A 336 -15.43 7.99 7.06
CA ALA A 336 -14.61 7.51 8.17
C ALA A 336 -13.13 7.95 8.06
N MET A 337 -12.59 8.06 6.85
CA MET A 337 -11.17 8.39 6.62
C MET A 337 -10.89 9.90 6.54
N PHE A 338 -11.79 10.68 5.92
CA PHE A 338 -11.56 12.08 5.59
C PHE A 338 -12.41 13.06 6.41
N ASN A 339 -12.73 12.68 7.65
CA ASN A 339 -13.15 13.65 8.67
C ASN A 339 -11.93 14.18 9.42
N THR A 340 -12.10 15.27 10.17
CA THR A 340 -11.02 15.91 10.95
C THR A 340 -11.04 15.52 12.43
N PHE A 341 -11.77 14.48 12.82
CA PHE A 341 -11.90 14.05 14.21
C PHE A 341 -10.93 12.93 14.53
N GLU A 342 -10.28 13.02 15.69
CA GLU A 342 -9.41 11.96 16.22
C GLU A 342 -10.26 10.75 16.66
N GLU A 343 -11.41 11.03 17.27
CA GLU A 343 -12.40 10.04 17.69
C GLU A 343 -13.72 10.32 16.94
N VAL A 344 -14.10 9.41 16.04
CA VAL A 344 -15.26 9.60 15.14
C VAL A 344 -16.39 8.62 15.44
N LEU A 345 -17.62 9.13 15.51
CA LEU A 345 -18.83 8.35 15.43
C LEU A 345 -19.37 8.40 13.99
N LEU A 346 -19.18 7.32 13.23
CA LEU A 346 -19.75 7.20 11.89
C LEU A 346 -21.24 6.85 12.01
N LEU A 347 -22.11 7.75 11.54
CA LEU A 347 -23.56 7.53 11.53
C LEU A 347 -24.13 7.55 10.11
N ASP A 348 -25.02 6.61 9.85
CA ASP A 348 -25.91 6.72 8.70
C ASP A 348 -27.01 7.74 9.00
N VAL A 349 -27.49 8.42 7.95
CA VAL A 349 -28.55 9.44 8.07
C VAL A 349 -29.93 8.86 8.40
N ASP A 350 -30.10 7.54 8.31
CA ASP A 350 -31.32 6.80 8.67
C ASP A 350 -31.23 6.12 10.05
N VAL A 351 -30.17 6.40 10.82
CA VAL A 351 -30.02 5.90 12.20
C VAL A 351 -30.71 6.83 13.19
N ILE A 352 -31.33 6.24 14.21
CA ILE A 352 -31.92 6.94 15.35
C ILE A 352 -31.17 6.49 16.60
N PRO A 353 -30.20 7.28 17.13
CA PRO A 353 -29.60 6.97 18.42
C PRO A 353 -30.66 7.11 19.51
N PHE A 354 -30.74 6.15 20.44
CA PHE A 354 -31.65 6.22 21.61
C PHE A 354 -31.00 6.84 22.85
N VAL A 355 -29.70 7.06 22.80
CA VAL A 355 -28.90 7.66 23.86
C VAL A 355 -28.05 8.78 23.28
N GLY A 356 -27.66 9.75 24.12
CA GLY A 356 -26.77 10.82 23.68
C GLY A 356 -25.45 10.29 23.10
N THR A 357 -25.02 10.88 21.99
CA THR A 357 -23.91 10.41 21.15
C THR A 357 -22.57 10.34 21.89
N GLU A 358 -22.32 11.24 22.84
CA GLU A 358 -21.11 11.21 23.68
C GLU A 358 -20.94 9.90 24.46
N LYS A 359 -22.05 9.22 24.79
CA LYS A 359 -21.99 7.95 25.53
C LYS A 359 -21.33 6.83 24.72
N PHE A 360 -21.36 6.88 23.39
CA PHE A 360 -20.69 5.86 22.57
C PHE A 360 -19.17 5.83 22.79
N PHE A 361 -18.56 7.01 23.00
CA PHE A 361 -17.13 7.14 23.32
C PHE A 361 -16.77 6.69 24.75
N GLN A 362 -17.76 6.36 25.57
CA GLN A 362 -17.58 5.90 26.97
C GLN A 362 -17.90 4.41 27.13
N LEU A 363 -18.34 3.74 26.06
CA LEU A 363 -18.63 2.31 26.11
C LEU A 363 -17.34 1.52 26.34
N GLU A 364 -17.35 0.60 27.31
CA GLU A 364 -16.18 -0.23 27.62
C GLU A 364 -15.55 -0.87 26.36
N PRO A 365 -16.33 -1.47 25.44
CA PRO A 365 -15.75 -2.07 24.23
C PRO A 365 -15.00 -1.09 23.34
N TYR A 366 -15.45 0.18 23.31
CA TYR A 366 -14.76 1.24 22.60
C TYR A 366 -13.53 1.71 23.37
N THR A 367 -13.63 1.98 24.66
CA THR A 367 -12.50 2.49 25.46
C THR A 367 -11.37 1.47 25.61
N SER A 368 -11.66 0.16 25.56
CA SER A 368 -10.64 -0.89 25.67
C SER A 368 -9.98 -1.26 24.34
N ARG A 369 -10.62 -0.97 23.19
CA ARG A 369 -10.13 -1.38 21.86
C ARG A 369 -9.92 -0.22 20.88
N HIS A 370 -10.33 1.00 21.25
CA HIS A 370 -10.35 2.21 20.42
C HIS A 370 -11.17 2.12 19.12
N ILE A 371 -11.90 1.01 18.92
CA ILE A 371 -12.78 0.80 17.79
C ILE A 371 -13.97 -0.06 18.22
N LEU A 372 -15.16 0.31 17.77
CA LEU A 372 -16.38 -0.41 18.04
C LEU A 372 -17.22 -0.48 16.77
N PHE A 373 -17.54 -1.71 16.35
CA PHE A 373 -18.43 -1.96 15.23
C PHE A 373 -19.77 -2.48 15.70
N TRP A 374 -20.82 -2.12 14.99
CA TRP A 374 -22.15 -2.68 15.19
C TRP A 374 -22.42 -3.75 14.13
N ARG A 375 -22.97 -4.87 14.58
CA ARG A 375 -23.47 -5.89 13.66
C ARG A 375 -24.62 -5.30 12.86
N ASN A 376 -24.43 -5.21 11.55
CA ASN A 376 -25.52 -4.88 10.64
C ASN A 376 -26.58 -6.01 10.65
N ARG A 377 -27.80 -5.71 10.19
CA ARG A 377 -28.94 -6.66 10.10
C ARG A 377 -28.52 -8.07 9.68
N ASP A 378 -29.18 -9.09 10.24
CA ASP A 378 -28.88 -10.50 9.93
C ASP A 378 -28.87 -10.76 8.43
N ILE A 379 -27.70 -11.12 7.91
CA ILE A 379 -27.51 -11.44 6.50
C ILE A 379 -28.08 -12.84 6.26
N LYS A 380 -29.37 -12.92 5.95
CA LYS A 380 -30.06 -14.19 5.62
C LYS A 380 -29.67 -14.76 4.25
N LYS A 381 -29.02 -13.96 3.40
CA LYS A 381 -28.58 -14.37 2.06
C LYS A 381 -27.16 -14.94 2.14
N LYS A 382 -26.90 -16.09 1.51
CA LYS A 382 -25.52 -16.57 1.36
C LYS A 382 -24.73 -15.49 0.61
N ASN A 383 -23.69 -14.96 1.24
CA ASN A 383 -22.69 -14.16 0.53
C ASN A 383 -22.12 -15.01 -0.61
N PRO A 384 -21.69 -14.38 -1.73
CA PRO A 384 -20.87 -15.07 -2.70
C PRO A 384 -19.69 -15.74 -1.98
N LYS A 385 -19.37 -16.99 -2.33
CA LYS A 385 -18.29 -17.76 -1.68
C LYS A 385 -16.96 -17.01 -1.69
N TYR A 386 -16.74 -16.26 -2.77
CA TYR A 386 -15.58 -15.41 -2.99
C TYR A 386 -15.26 -14.49 -1.80
N CYS A 387 -16.22 -13.76 -1.22
CA CYS A 387 -15.87 -12.76 -0.19
C CYS A 387 -15.33 -13.39 1.12
N PRO A 388 -15.97 -14.41 1.70
CA PRO A 388 -15.39 -15.14 2.84
C PRO A 388 -14.06 -15.83 2.52
N GLU A 389 -13.89 -16.35 1.31
CA GLU A 389 -12.64 -17.01 0.87
C GLU A 389 -11.51 -15.98 0.69
N ALA A 390 -11.82 -14.80 0.17
CA ALA A 390 -10.88 -13.70 0.01
C ALA A 390 -10.37 -13.20 1.38
N ALA A 391 -11.22 -13.21 2.42
CA ALA A 391 -10.91 -12.62 3.72
C ALA A 391 -9.61 -13.14 4.35
N ILE A 392 -9.23 -14.39 4.11
CA ILE A 392 -7.97 -14.98 4.64
C ILE A 392 -6.72 -14.28 4.09
N PHE A 393 -6.82 -13.67 2.90
CA PHE A 393 -5.73 -12.94 2.26
C PHE A 393 -5.60 -11.51 2.78
N LEU A 394 -6.54 -11.06 3.63
CA LEU A 394 -6.41 -9.81 4.38
C LEU A 394 -5.55 -9.99 5.63
N GLU A 395 -5.38 -11.22 6.13
CA GLU A 395 -4.56 -11.51 7.31
C GLU A 395 -3.05 -11.41 6.97
N PRO A 396 -2.19 -11.11 7.96
CA PRO A 396 -0.75 -11.10 7.74
C PRO A 396 -0.24 -12.48 7.30
N THR A 397 0.78 -12.46 6.44
CA THR A 397 1.43 -13.70 6.01
C THR A 397 2.46 -14.18 7.03
N THR A 398 2.86 -15.44 6.94
CA THR A 398 3.92 -16.00 7.78
C THR A 398 5.22 -15.20 7.68
N GLU A 399 5.62 -14.81 6.47
CA GLU A 399 6.79 -13.95 6.26
C GLU A 399 6.59 -12.54 6.82
N GLU A 400 5.38 -11.98 6.75
CA GLU A 400 5.06 -10.70 7.38
C GLU A 400 5.25 -10.77 8.90
N HIS A 401 4.67 -11.78 9.57
CA HIS A 401 4.86 -12.01 11.00
C HIS A 401 6.34 -12.13 11.39
N GLN A 402 7.13 -12.85 10.59
CA GLN A 402 8.56 -13.01 10.85
C GLN A 402 9.34 -11.69 10.71
N VAL A 403 9.02 -10.90 9.68
CA VAL A 403 9.74 -9.66 9.36
C VAL A 403 9.32 -8.51 10.27
N LEU A 404 8.03 -8.34 10.54
CA LEU A 404 7.49 -7.22 11.32
C LEU A 404 7.30 -7.53 12.80
N LYS A 405 7.34 -8.82 13.19
CA LYS A 405 7.01 -9.28 14.54
C LYS A 405 5.60 -8.87 14.98
N THR A 406 4.64 -8.99 14.07
CA THR A 406 3.23 -8.81 14.41
C THR A 406 2.76 -10.00 15.25
N ASP A 407 1.97 -9.72 16.29
CA ASP A 407 1.38 -10.73 17.18
C ASP A 407 0.29 -11.57 16.51
#